data_AF-A0A0C3LF92-F1
#
_entry.id   AF-A0A0C3LF92-F1
#
_cell.length_a   1.000
_cell.length_b   1.000
_cell.length_c   1.000
_cell.angle_alpha   90.00
_cell.angle_beta   90.00
_cell.angle_gamma   90.00
#
_symmetry.space_group_name_H-M   'P 1'
#
loop_
_entity.id
_entity.type
_entity.pdbx_description
1 polymer ?
#
loop_
_entity_poly.entity_id
_entity_poly.type
_entity_poly.pdbx_seq_one_letter_code
_entity_poly.pdbx_strand_id
1 'polypeptide(L)'
;MDYVRSWIPDQRVAILAGNSVHVDKLFLMEGMPDLIDHLHYRILDVSTLKELKYRWYPQVIRPAPLGTSHRALDDIRGSIAELQFYRDRIFKTQAEAQAAAGQPAPSS
;
A
#
# COMPACT_ATOMS: atom_id res chain seq x y z
N MET A 1 -21.50 -6.79 -1.39
CA MET A 1 -20.25 -7.21 -2.07
C MET A 1 -20.10 -6.63 -3.49
N ASP A 2 -21.18 -6.13 -4.09
CA ASP A 2 -21.23 -5.77 -5.51
C ASP A 2 -20.19 -4.74 -5.95
N TYR A 3 -19.95 -3.71 -5.12
CA TYR A 3 -18.94 -2.69 -5.41
C TYR A 3 -17.53 -3.28 -5.54
N VAL A 4 -17.12 -4.16 -4.62
CA VAL A 4 -15.77 -4.74 -4.67
C VAL A 4 -15.62 -5.65 -5.89
N ARG A 5 -16.66 -6.45 -6.18
CA ARG A 5 -16.67 -7.37 -7.32
C ARG A 5 -16.71 -6.65 -8.68
N SER A 6 -17.22 -5.42 -8.75
CA SER A 6 -17.16 -4.65 -10.01
C SER A 6 -15.75 -4.20 -10.35
N TRP A 7 -14.87 -4.03 -9.36
CA TRP A 7 -13.47 -3.64 -9.57
C TRP A 7 -12.52 -4.83 -9.57
N ILE A 8 -12.80 -5.85 -8.76
CA ILE A 8 -11.98 -7.04 -8.57
C ILE A 8 -12.91 -8.25 -8.69
N PRO A 9 -13.21 -8.71 -9.92
CA PRO A 9 -14.14 -9.82 -10.12
C PRO A 9 -13.56 -11.15 -9.62
N ASP A 10 -12.25 -11.35 -9.78
CA ASP A 10 -11.56 -12.57 -9.40
C ASP A 10 -11.20 -12.61 -7.90
N GLN A 11 -11.45 -13.76 -7.27
CA GLN A 11 -11.10 -13.97 -5.86
C GLN A 11 -9.58 -14.08 -5.67
N ARG A 12 -9.12 -13.65 -4.49
CA ARG A 12 -7.74 -13.77 -4.01
C ARG A 12 -6.69 -13.05 -4.89
N VAL A 13 -7.10 -12.07 -5.67
CA VAL A 13 -6.19 -11.24 -6.49
C VAL A 13 -5.78 -9.96 -5.75
N ALA A 14 -6.74 -9.22 -5.21
CA ALA A 14 -6.46 -7.94 -4.55
C ALA A 14 -5.96 -8.12 -3.11
N ILE A 15 -5.05 -7.24 -2.70
CA ILE A 15 -4.47 -7.21 -1.35
C ILE A 15 -5.07 -6.06 -0.56
N LEU A 16 -5.45 -6.29 0.70
CA LEU A 16 -5.86 -5.21 1.60
C LEU A 16 -4.65 -4.32 1.92
N ALA A 17 -4.80 -3.01 1.72
CA ALA A 17 -3.70 -2.05 1.82
C ALA A 17 -4.10 -0.81 2.64
N GLY A 18 -3.16 -0.30 3.44
CA GLY A 18 -3.36 0.90 4.26
C GLY A 18 -2.28 1.05 5.34
N ASN A 19 -2.32 2.15 6.08
CA ASN A 19 -1.49 2.32 7.27
C ASN A 19 -2.02 1.47 8.44
N SER A 20 -1.16 0.63 9.03
CA SER A 20 -1.52 -0.23 10.16
C SER A 20 -2.71 -1.14 9.87
N VAL A 21 -2.88 -1.51 8.59
CA VAL A 21 -4.08 -2.17 8.05
C VAL A 21 -4.32 -3.58 8.59
N HIS A 22 -3.33 -4.16 9.29
CA HIS A 22 -3.53 -5.39 10.05
C HIS A 22 -4.63 -5.24 11.10
N VAL A 23 -4.80 -4.04 11.69
CA VAL A 23 -5.88 -3.77 12.65
C VAL A 23 -7.23 -3.79 11.95
N ASP A 24 -7.37 -3.06 10.83
CA ASP A 24 -8.60 -3.05 10.02
C ASP A 24 -8.97 -4.46 9.57
N LYS A 25 -7.99 -5.27 9.17
CA LYS A 25 -8.21 -6.67 8.79
C LYS A 25 -8.88 -7.47 9.91
N LEU A 26 -8.46 -7.29 11.16
CA LEU A 26 -9.07 -8.00 12.29
C LEU A 26 -10.55 -7.64 12.46
N PHE A 27 -10.91 -6.37 12.31
CA PHE A 27 -12.31 -5.94 12.36
C PHE A 27 -13.12 -6.48 11.17
N LEU A 28 -12.53 -6.47 9.96
CA LEU A 28 -13.17 -6.98 8.75
C LEU A 28 -13.36 -8.50 8.76
N MET A 29 -12.48 -9.25 9.42
CA MET A 29 -12.64 -10.70 9.56
C MET A 29 -13.92 -11.07 10.30
N GLU A 30 -14.33 -10.28 11.29
CA GLU A 30 -15.57 -10.48 12.04
C GLU A 30 -16.76 -9.81 11.33
N GLY A 31 -16.60 -8.55 10.92
CA GLY A 31 -17.71 -7.74 10.40
C GLY A 31 -18.03 -7.96 8.92
N MET A 32 -17.08 -8.45 8.13
CA MET A 32 -17.20 -8.60 6.68
C MET A 32 -16.42 -9.84 6.15
N PRO A 33 -16.72 -11.06 6.63
CA PRO A 33 -15.97 -12.26 6.27
C PRO A 33 -15.94 -12.53 4.76
N ASP A 34 -17.06 -12.34 4.06
CA ASP A 34 -17.13 -12.49 2.59
C ASP A 34 -16.15 -11.58 1.84
N LEU A 35 -15.87 -10.39 2.38
CA LEU A 35 -14.90 -9.47 1.81
C LEU A 35 -13.48 -10.00 2.02
N ILE A 36 -13.16 -10.44 3.23
CA ILE A 36 -11.83 -10.97 3.54
C ILE A 36 -11.52 -12.24 2.73
N ASP A 37 -12.50 -13.12 2.55
CA ASP A 37 -12.34 -14.34 1.75
C ASP A 37 -12.16 -14.05 0.26
N HIS A 38 -12.74 -12.94 -0.23
CA HIS A 38 -12.55 -12.47 -1.60
C HIS A 38 -11.17 -11.85 -1.82
N LEU A 39 -10.57 -11.26 -0.79
CA LEU A 39 -9.24 -10.67 -0.86
C LEU A 39 -8.14 -11.72 -0.67
N HIS A 40 -6.93 -11.40 -1.12
CA HIS A 40 -5.76 -12.22 -0.88
C HIS A 40 -5.38 -12.20 0.61
N TYR A 41 -4.80 -13.28 1.12
CA TYR A 41 -4.49 -13.43 2.55
C TYR A 41 -3.43 -12.44 3.07
N ARG A 42 -2.51 -12.00 2.19
CA ARG A 42 -1.48 -11.00 2.49
C ARG A 42 -2.09 -9.61 2.65
N ILE A 43 -1.36 -8.75 3.35
CA ILE A 43 -1.66 -7.32 3.46
C ILE A 43 -0.50 -6.50 2.94
N LEU A 44 -0.79 -5.29 2.48
CA LEU A 44 0.20 -4.26 2.21
C LEU A 44 0.08 -3.20 3.31
N ASP A 45 0.87 -3.38 4.37
CA ASP A 45 0.89 -2.44 5.50
C ASP A 45 1.93 -1.34 5.25
N VAL A 46 1.43 -0.12 5.00
CA VAL A 46 2.26 1.05 4.71
C VAL A 46 3.09 1.46 5.94
N SER A 47 2.59 1.20 7.15
CA SER A 47 3.32 1.49 8.38
C SER A 47 4.58 0.64 8.51
N THR A 48 4.63 -0.55 7.90
CA THR A 48 5.88 -1.34 7.83
C THR A 48 6.97 -0.57 7.08
N LEU A 49 6.65 0.05 5.95
CA LEU A 49 7.62 0.85 5.18
C LEU A 49 8.04 2.11 5.92
N LYS A 50 7.12 2.74 6.66
CA LYS A 50 7.43 3.87 7.54
C LYS A 50 8.49 3.52 8.57
N GLU A 51 8.33 2.38 9.25
CA GLU A 51 9.28 1.90 10.26
C GLU A 51 10.66 1.57 9.64
N LEU A 52 10.68 0.98 8.44
CA LEU A 52 11.92 0.70 7.70
C LEU A 52 12.61 1.99 7.27
N LYS A 53 11.86 2.94 6.68
CA LYS A 53 12.37 4.26 6.31
C LYS A 53 13.01 4.95 7.50
N TYR A 54 12.36 4.93 8.66
CA TYR A 54 12.87 5.63 9.85
C TYR A 54 14.22 5.05 10.34
N ARG A 55 14.40 3.73 10.26
CA ARG A 55 15.61 3.04 10.76
C ARG A 55 16.74 3.01 9.74
N TRP A 56 16.43 2.78 8.47
CA TRP A 56 17.44 2.56 7.44
C TRP A 56 17.76 3.82 6.64
N TYR A 57 16.84 4.78 6.59
CA TYR A 57 16.96 6.01 5.82
C TYR A 57 16.54 7.24 6.65
N PRO A 58 17.12 7.47 7.84
CA PRO A 58 16.71 8.56 8.73
C PRO A 58 16.81 9.96 8.09
N GLN A 59 17.72 10.13 7.12
CA GLN A 59 17.92 11.36 6.35
C GLN A 59 16.79 11.66 5.34
N VAL A 60 15.97 10.65 4.98
CA VAL A 60 14.84 10.85 4.06
C VAL A 60 13.70 11.47 4.85
N ILE A 61 13.56 12.79 4.78
CA ILE A 61 12.50 13.52 5.49
C ILE A 61 11.23 13.49 4.65
N ARG A 62 10.12 13.04 5.26
CA ARG A 62 8.80 13.14 4.64
C ARG A 62 8.11 14.40 5.18
N PRO A 63 7.48 15.22 4.32
CA PRO A 63 6.63 16.31 4.78
C PRO A 63 5.53 15.79 5.72
N ALA A 64 5.17 16.57 6.74
CA ALA A 64 4.03 16.24 7.58
C ALA A 64 2.76 16.15 6.71
N PRO A 65 1.84 15.20 6.98
CA PRO A 65 0.60 15.10 6.25
C PRO A 65 -0.21 16.41 6.39
N LEU A 66 -0.79 16.87 5.29
CA LEU A 66 -1.66 18.05 5.24
C LEU A 66 -3.00 17.73 5.90
N GLY A 67 -3.05 17.77 7.23
CA GLY A 67 -4.26 17.69 8.05
C GLY A 67 -4.97 16.33 8.04
N THR A 68 -5.12 15.73 9.22
CA THR A 68 -6.01 14.56 9.40
C THR A 68 -7.43 15.08 9.61
N SER A 69 -8.22 15.17 8.54
CA SER A 69 -9.66 15.05 8.70
C SER A 69 -9.90 13.58 9.06
N HIS A 70 -10.41 13.29 10.27
CA HIS A 70 -10.64 11.93 10.80
C HIS A 70 -11.73 11.15 10.04
N ARG A 71 -11.76 11.26 8.70
CA ARG A 71 -12.65 10.56 7.79
C ARG A 71 -11.86 9.47 7.10
N ALA A 72 -12.45 8.28 7.03
CA ALA A 72 -11.84 7.11 6.41
C ALA A 72 -11.29 7.36 4.99
N LEU A 73 -11.98 8.17 4.18
CA LEU A 73 -11.52 8.50 2.82
C LEU A 73 -10.24 9.34 2.82
N ASP A 74 -10.10 10.26 3.77
CA ASP A 74 -8.93 11.12 3.88
C ASP A 74 -7.73 10.30 4.41
N ASP A 75 -7.98 9.35 5.33
CA ASP A 75 -6.97 8.39 5.80
C ASP A 75 -6.49 7.44 4.69
N ILE A 76 -7.39 6.95 3.83
CA ILE A 76 -7.04 6.14 2.65
C ILE A 76 -6.15 6.94 1.69
N ARG A 77 -6.51 8.18 1.38
CA ARG A 77 -5.71 9.07 0.52
C ARG A 77 -4.34 9.35 1.14
N GLY A 78 -4.29 9.55 2.45
CA GLY A 78 -3.05 9.72 3.20
C GLY A 78 -2.13 8.50 3.08
N SER A 79 -2.69 7.30 3.21
CA SER A 79 -1.96 6.03 3.06
C SER A 79 -1.38 5.85 1.65
N ILE A 80 -2.17 6.20 0.61
CA ILE A 80 -1.71 6.14 -0.79
C ILE A 80 -0.56 7.12 -1.03
N ALA A 81 -0.70 8.36 -0.59
CA ALA A 81 0.34 9.38 -0.74
C ALA A 81 1.63 9.02 0.03
N GLU A 82 1.50 8.38 1.20
CA GLU A 82 2.62 7.85 1.96
C GLU A 82 3.37 6.76 1.20
N LEU A 83 2.66 5.78 0.66
CA LEU A 83 3.25 4.70 -0.11
C LEU A 83 3.93 5.21 -1.39
N GLN A 84 3.32 6.20 -2.07
CA GLN A 84 3.94 6.87 -3.22
C GLN A 84 5.26 7.55 -2.83
N PHE A 85 5.28 8.29 -1.72
CA PHE A 85 6.52 8.90 -1.22
C PHE A 85 7.61 7.85 -0.99
N TYR A 86 7.28 6.70 -0.40
CA TYR A 86 8.26 5.64 -0.21
C TYR A 86 8.74 5.05 -1.53
N ARG A 87 7.83 4.74 -2.45
CA ARG A 87 8.17 4.24 -3.79
C ARG A 87 9.19 5.15 -4.48
N ASP A 88 9.02 6.46 -4.36
CA ASP A 88 9.84 7.42 -5.09
C ASP A 88 11.16 7.77 -4.38
N ARG A 89 11.27 7.54 -3.06
CA ARG A 89 12.42 8.01 -2.25
C ARG A 89 13.28 6.92 -1.65
N ILE A 90 12.75 5.71 -1.42
CA ILE A 90 13.49 4.62 -0.76
C ILE A 90 13.65 3.38 -1.64
N PHE A 91 12.88 3.24 -2.71
CA PHE A 91 13.01 2.14 -3.67
C PHE A 91 13.76 2.57 -4.91
N LYS A 92 14.39 1.60 -5.58
CA LYS A 92 14.96 1.80 -6.92
C LYS A 92 13.85 2.16 -7.89
N THR A 93 14.16 3.05 -8.83
CA THR A 93 13.32 3.29 -9.99
C THR A 93 13.20 2.03 -10.84
N GLN A 94 12.17 1.94 -11.68
CA GLN A 94 12.02 0.79 -12.58
C GLN A 94 13.20 0.65 -13.54
N ALA A 95 13.75 1.77 -14.03
CA ALA A 95 14.92 1.77 -14.89
C ALA A 95 16.15 1.20 -14.17
N GLU A 96 16.41 1.62 -12.92
CA GLU A 96 17.50 1.09 -12.11
C GLU A 96 17.30 -0.39 -11.76
N ALA A 97 16.05 -0.81 -11.53
CA ALA A 97 15.73 -2.21 -11.28
C ALA A 97 15.93 -3.08 -12.52
N GLN A 98 15.54 -2.61 -13.71
CA GLN A 98 15.72 -3.31 -14.99
C GLN A 98 17.20 -3.39 -15.37
N ALA A 99 17.94 -2.29 -15.24
CA ALA A 99 19.38 -2.25 -15.45
C ALA A 99 20.12 -3.23 -14.52
N ALA A 100 19.71 -3.30 -13.25
CA ALA A 100 20.26 -4.26 -12.30
C ALA A 100 19.89 -5.72 -12.61
N ALA A 101 18.75 -5.96 -13.26
CA ALA A 101 18.29 -7.29 -13.67
C ALA A 101 18.91 -7.78 -15.00
N GLY A 102 19.73 -6.95 -15.67
CA GLY A 102 20.31 -7.29 -16.97
C GLY A 102 19.29 -7.38 -18.12
N GLN A 103 18.10 -6.81 -17.93
CA GLN A 103 17.07 -6.75 -18.97
C GLN A 103 17.17 -5.41 -19.71
N PRO A 104 17.25 -5.41 -21.06
CA PRO A 104 17.30 -4.17 -21.83
C PRO A 104 16.01 -3.35 -21.59
N ALA A 105 16.16 -2.03 -21.55
CA ALA A 105 15.04 -1.11 -21.31
C ALA A 105 13.90 -1.36 -22.34
N PRO A 106 12.62 -1.32 -21.93
CA PRO A 106 11.52 -1.50 -22.85
C PRO A 106 11.57 -0.40 -23.92
N SER A 107 11.62 -0.82 -25.18
CA SER A 107 11.49 0.05 -26.34
C SER A 107 10.20 0.85 -26.21
N SER A 108 10.32 2.17 -26.37
CA SER A 108 9.21 3.15 -26.33
C SER A 108 8.18 2.90 -27.41
#